data_AF-A0A6A7RZ22-F1
#
_entry.id   AF-A0A6A7RZ22-F1
#
_cell.length_a   1.000
_cell.length_b   1.000
_cell.length_c   1.000
_cell.angle_alpha   90.00
_cell.angle_beta   90.00
_cell.angle_gamma   90.00
#
_symmetry.space_group_name_H-M   'P 1'
#
loop_
_entity.id
_entity.type
_entity.pdbx_description
1 polymer ?
#
loop_
_entity_poly.entity_id
_entity_poly.type
_entity_poly.pdbx_seq_one_letter_code
_entity_poly.pdbx_strand_id
1 'polypeptide(L)'
;MISEGVAKANRKLNNLRYEPWEFNDTAGNLLISPVVDAIDQSCFIVADITYLNPNVVYEIGFSIGRSRRCFLVRHTGTDGDKKIARDVGIFDTLGFEPYETADELTNTLTAYVDPAPLPFSAQLDRRAPVYVVEPPTKGGIATVMTSRLKKARYKYRSFNP
;
A
#
# COMPACT_ATOMS: atom_id res chain seq x y z
N MET A 1 -14.23 0.90 12.94
CA MET A 1 -13.36 -0.19 13.44
C MET A 1 -11.88 0.20 13.35
N ILE A 2 -11.33 0.53 12.18
CA ILE A 2 -9.92 0.97 12.04
C ILE A 2 -9.63 2.20 12.89
N SER A 3 -10.42 3.27 12.73
CA SER A 3 -10.26 4.52 13.50
C SER A 3 -10.30 4.29 15.02
N GLU A 4 -11.18 3.39 15.47
CA GLU A 4 -11.29 3.01 16.87
C GLU A 4 -10.05 2.23 17.36
N GLY A 5 -9.58 1.24 16.59
CA GLY A 5 -8.37 0.47 16.92
C GLY A 5 -7.12 1.34 16.97
N VAL A 6 -6.98 2.27 16.02
CA VAL A 6 -5.90 3.27 16.00
C VAL A 6 -5.98 4.19 17.23
N ALA A 7 -7.16 4.71 17.56
CA ALA A 7 -7.35 5.55 18.73
C ALA A 7 -7.07 4.81 20.04
N LYS A 8 -7.39 3.51 20.14
CA LYS A 8 -7.03 2.65 21.27
C LYS A 8 -5.52 2.40 21.33
N ALA A 9 -4.87 2.14 20.19
CA ALA A 9 -3.42 1.93 20.12
C ALA A 9 -2.64 3.18 20.55
N ASN A 10 -3.01 4.36 20.05
CA ASN A 10 -2.40 5.64 20.42
C ASN A 10 -2.60 6.04 21.89
N ARG A 11 -3.59 5.46 22.58
CA ARG A 11 -3.81 5.67 24.02
C ARG A 11 -2.94 4.77 24.89
N LYS A 12 -2.37 3.69 24.34
CA LYS A 12 -1.44 2.84 25.09
C LYS A 12 -0.09 3.56 25.22
N LEU A 13 0.60 3.36 26.34
CA LEU A 13 1.94 3.89 26.57
C LEU A 13 2.96 3.11 25.73
N ASN A 14 3.15 3.54 24.48
CA ASN A 14 4.19 3.06 23.57
C ASN A 14 4.88 4.25 22.91
N ASN A 15 6.04 4.01 22.30
CA ASN A 15 6.78 5.05 21.57
C ASN A 15 6.29 5.20 20.11
N LEU A 16 5.14 4.61 19.77
CA LEU A 16 4.59 4.57 18.42
C LEU A 16 3.31 5.39 18.37
N ARG A 17 3.23 6.33 17.44
CA ARG A 17 2.04 7.11 17.18
C ARG A 17 1.57 6.84 15.75
N TYR A 18 0.34 6.36 15.64
CA TYR A 18 -0.31 6.07 14.38
C TYR A 18 -1.13 7.28 13.94
N GLU A 19 -0.81 7.83 12.77
CA GLU A 19 -1.52 8.96 12.18
C GLU A 19 -2.29 8.48 10.95
N PRO A 20 -3.61 8.24 11.07
CA PRO A 20 -4.42 7.90 9.91
C PRO A 20 -4.61 9.15 9.06
N TRP A 21 -4.46 9.03 7.75
CA TRP A 21 -4.91 10.04 6.81
C TRP A 21 -6.14 9.52 6.07
N GLU A 22 -7.16 10.36 6.00
CA GLU A 22 -8.30 10.12 5.12
C GLU A 22 -8.02 10.71 3.75
N PHE A 23 -8.50 10.05 2.71
CA PHE A 23 -8.49 10.58 1.35
C PHE A 23 -9.36 11.84 1.31
N ASN A 24 -8.74 13.00 1.49
CA ASN A 24 -9.45 14.26 1.49
C ASN A 24 -9.41 14.83 0.07
N ASP A 25 -10.41 14.49 -0.74
CA ASP A 25 -10.60 15.00 -2.11
C ASP A 25 -11.01 16.49 -2.07
N THR A 26 -10.09 17.34 -1.62
CA THR A 26 -10.29 18.79 -1.67
C THR A 26 -9.87 19.27 -3.05
N ALA A 27 -10.84 19.70 -3.84
CA ALA A 27 -10.61 20.22 -5.19
C ALA A 27 -9.51 21.30 -5.19
N GLY A 28 -8.46 21.09 -5.99
CA GLY A 28 -7.39 22.07 -6.22
C GLY A 28 -6.00 21.70 -5.67
N ASN A 29 -5.86 20.67 -4.84
CA ASN A 29 -4.55 20.21 -4.34
C ASN A 29 -4.06 18.94 -5.05
N LEU A 30 -2.74 18.83 -5.27
CA LEU A 30 -2.10 17.58 -5.65
C LEU A 30 -2.12 16.62 -4.44
N LEU A 31 -3.15 15.78 -4.39
CA LEU A 31 -3.45 14.84 -3.30
C LEU A 31 -2.30 13.87 -2.98
N ILE A 32 -1.39 13.65 -3.95
CA ILE A 32 -0.28 12.70 -3.82
C ILE A 32 0.83 13.26 -2.90
N SER A 33 1.07 14.58 -2.88
CA SER A 33 2.25 15.12 -2.16
C SER A 33 2.18 14.89 -0.65
N PRO A 34 1.07 15.21 0.05
CA PRO A 34 1.04 15.09 1.50
C PRO A 34 1.19 13.65 2.01
N VAL A 35 0.59 12.68 1.32
CA VAL A 35 0.69 11.25 1.68
C VAL A 35 2.09 10.72 1.40
N VAL A 36 2.69 11.08 0.27
CA VAL A 36 4.07 10.71 -0.06
C VAL A 36 5.06 11.29 0.94
N ASP A 37 4.89 12.55 1.33
CA ASP A 37 5.72 13.22 2.33
C ASP A 37 5.57 12.56 3.71
N ALA A 38 4.35 12.17 4.10
CA ALA A 38 4.10 11.42 5.34
C ALA A 38 4.75 10.03 5.31
N ILE A 39 4.72 9.33 4.18
CA ILE A 39 5.42 8.04 4.02
C ILE A 39 6.93 8.22 4.13
N ASP A 40 7.50 9.27 3.56
CA ASP A 40 8.93 9.54 3.65
C ASP A 40 9.36 9.90 5.09
N GLN A 41 8.47 10.47 5.90
CA GLN A 41 8.73 10.84 7.30
C GLN A 41 8.46 9.72 8.32
N SER A 42 7.73 8.67 7.94
CA SER A 42 7.36 7.59 8.85
C SER A 42 8.49 6.56 9.02
N CYS A 43 8.48 5.85 10.15
CA CYS A 43 9.38 4.72 10.38
C CYS A 43 8.91 3.46 9.62
N PHE A 44 7.61 3.26 9.54
CA PHE A 44 6.94 2.22 8.77
C PHE A 44 5.50 2.65 8.48
N ILE A 45 4.85 1.89 7.60
CA ILE A 45 3.46 2.09 7.20
C ILE A 45 2.62 0.88 7.61
N VAL A 46 1.38 1.13 8.02
CA VAL A 46 0.35 0.09 8.16
C VAL A 46 -0.71 0.33 7.11
N ALA A 47 -0.99 -0.67 6.28
CA ALA A 47 -1.97 -0.57 5.20
C ALA A 47 -3.07 -1.63 5.37
N ASP A 48 -4.32 -1.17 5.32
CA ASP A 48 -5.47 -2.06 5.29
C ASP A 48 -5.75 -2.52 3.85
N ILE A 49 -5.67 -3.84 3.63
CA ILE A 49 -5.87 -4.47 2.32
C ILE A 49 -7.19 -5.25 2.24
N THR A 50 -8.15 -4.94 3.11
CA THR A 50 -9.48 -5.57 3.12
C THR A 50 -10.21 -5.37 1.79
N TYR A 51 -10.11 -4.16 1.23
CA TYR A 51 -10.65 -3.78 -0.07
C TYR A 51 -9.52 -3.43 -1.03
N LEU A 52 -9.68 -3.78 -2.31
CA LEU A 52 -8.65 -3.48 -3.30
C LEU A 52 -8.78 -2.01 -3.75
N ASN A 53 -8.06 -1.12 -3.06
CA ASN A 53 -7.98 0.30 -3.43
C ASN A 53 -6.67 0.60 -4.18
N PRO A 54 -6.72 1.06 -5.45
CA PRO A 54 -5.52 1.40 -6.22
C PRO A 54 -4.60 2.42 -5.55
N ASN A 55 -5.14 3.35 -4.75
CA ASN A 55 -4.35 4.32 -4.01
C ASN A 55 -3.54 3.63 -2.91
N VAL A 56 -4.16 2.74 -2.14
CA VAL A 56 -3.48 1.94 -1.11
C VAL A 56 -2.42 1.04 -1.74
N VAL A 57 -2.72 0.41 -2.88
CA VAL A 57 -1.74 -0.41 -3.63
C VAL A 57 -0.54 0.45 -4.07
N TYR A 58 -0.79 1.67 -4.56
CA TYR A 58 0.27 2.61 -4.91
C TYR A 58 1.11 3.00 -3.70
N GLU A 59 0.48 3.33 -2.56
CA GLU A 59 1.14 3.71 -1.31
C GLU A 59 2.03 2.57 -0.76
N ILE A 60 1.55 1.33 -0.80
CA ILE A 60 2.33 0.14 -0.42
C ILE A 60 3.57 0.02 -1.33
N GLY A 61 3.37 0.08 -2.65
CA GLY A 61 4.47 -0.02 -3.61
C GLY A 61 5.49 1.13 -3.48
N PHE A 62 5.01 2.35 -3.24
CA PHE A 62 5.84 3.52 -3.00
C PHE A 62 6.66 3.36 -1.72
N SER A 63 6.04 2.92 -0.63
CA SER A 63 6.69 2.66 0.66
C SER A 63 7.81 1.63 0.52
N ILE A 64 7.53 0.51 -0.14
CA ILE A 64 8.54 -0.52 -0.44
C ILE A 64 9.69 0.08 -1.24
N GLY A 65 9.39 0.84 -2.30
CA GLY A 65 10.38 1.50 -3.15
C GLY A 65 11.23 2.55 -2.42
N ARG A 66 10.75 3.10 -1.29
CA ARG A 66 11.50 4.01 -0.41
C ARG A 66 12.21 3.33 0.75
N SER A 67 12.33 2.00 0.70
CA SER A 67 12.90 1.22 1.79
C SER A 67 12.21 1.53 3.11
N ARG A 68 10.87 1.64 3.09
CA ARG A 68 10.02 1.70 4.27
C ARG A 68 9.34 0.36 4.44
N ARG A 69 9.27 -0.13 5.67
CA ARG A 69 8.51 -1.34 5.98
C ARG A 69 7.03 -1.05 5.85
N CYS A 70 6.29 -1.97 5.23
CA CYS A 70 4.84 -1.92 5.12
C CYS A 70 4.23 -3.14 5.82
N PHE A 71 3.40 -2.91 6.82
CA PHE A 71 2.64 -3.92 7.55
C PHE A 71 1.22 -3.97 7.01
N LEU A 72 0.83 -5.13 6.50
CA LEU A 72 -0.48 -5.31 5.90
C LEU A 72 -1.44 -5.87 6.96
N VAL A 73 -2.61 -5.27 7.08
CA VAL A 73 -3.70 -5.77 7.92
C VAL A 73 -4.92 -6.07 7.07
N ARG A 74 -5.72 -7.06 7.47
CA ARG A 74 -6.90 -7.47 6.72
C ARG A 74 -8.05 -7.84 7.64
N HIS A 75 -9.20 -7.23 7.41
CA HIS A 75 -10.41 -7.60 8.12
C HIS A 75 -10.93 -8.97 7.64
N THR A 76 -11.24 -9.88 8.57
CA THR A 76 -11.72 -11.25 8.26
C THR A 76 -13.24 -11.35 8.17
N GLY A 77 -13.97 -10.54 8.94
CA GLY A 77 -15.43 -10.57 9.07
C GLY A 77 -16.21 -10.04 7.86
N THR A 78 -15.53 -9.59 6.81
CA THR A 78 -16.15 -9.18 5.54
C THR A 78 -15.55 -9.97 4.40
N ASP A 79 -16.37 -10.40 3.44
CA ASP A 79 -15.85 -11.03 2.22
C ASP A 79 -15.12 -10.05 1.29
N GLY A 80 -15.29 -8.75 1.53
CA GLY A 80 -14.55 -7.66 0.86
C GLY A 80 -14.48 -7.86 -0.66
N ASP A 81 -13.29 -7.60 -1.20
CA ASP A 81 -12.90 -7.97 -2.57
C ASP A 81 -11.99 -9.22 -2.57
N LYS A 82 -12.22 -10.18 -1.65
CA LYS A 82 -11.36 -11.39 -1.50
C LYS A 82 -11.11 -12.09 -2.83
N LYS A 83 -12.13 -12.12 -3.70
CA LYS A 83 -12.04 -12.72 -5.03
C LYS A 83 -11.13 -11.91 -5.96
N ILE A 84 -11.33 -10.60 -6.08
CA ILE A 84 -10.52 -9.74 -6.97
C ILE A 84 -9.07 -9.66 -6.49
N ALA A 85 -8.84 -9.49 -5.19
CA ALA A 85 -7.48 -9.46 -4.63
C ALA A 85 -6.73 -10.78 -4.86
N ARG A 86 -7.43 -11.92 -4.74
CA ARG A 86 -6.88 -13.27 -5.04
C ARG A 86 -6.67 -13.49 -6.54
N ASP A 87 -7.61 -13.05 -7.38
CA ASP A 87 -7.49 -13.16 -8.84
C ASP A 87 -6.33 -12.32 -9.38
N VAL A 88 -6.03 -11.18 -8.72
CA VAL A 88 -4.93 -10.27 -9.06
C VAL A 88 -3.59 -10.72 -8.48
N GLY A 89 -3.58 -11.47 -7.37
CA GLY A 89 -2.41 -12.08 -6.75
C GLY A 89 -1.34 -11.11 -6.22
N ILE A 90 -1.61 -9.79 -6.19
CA ILE A 90 -0.63 -8.75 -5.80
C ILE A 90 -0.12 -8.93 -4.37
N PHE A 91 -0.96 -9.44 -3.47
CA PHE A 91 -0.61 -9.64 -2.07
C PHE A 91 -0.32 -11.11 -1.72
N ASP A 92 -0.32 -12.04 -2.70
CA ASP A 92 -0.14 -13.48 -2.42
C ASP A 92 1.25 -13.83 -1.89
N THR A 93 2.24 -12.98 -2.18
CA THR A 93 3.63 -13.12 -1.72
C THR A 93 3.93 -12.30 -0.46
N LEU A 94 2.97 -11.51 0.03
CA LEU A 94 3.12 -10.66 1.21
C LEU A 94 2.24 -11.17 2.35
N GLY A 95 2.85 -11.40 3.52
CA GLY A 95 2.10 -11.71 4.73
C GLY A 95 1.23 -10.54 5.17
N PHE A 96 0.07 -10.84 5.74
CA PHE A 96 -0.83 -9.86 6.36
C PHE A 96 -1.34 -10.38 7.69
N GLU A 97 -1.63 -9.47 8.61
CA GLU A 97 -2.21 -9.78 9.91
C GLU A 97 -3.74 -9.67 9.85
N PRO A 98 -4.48 -10.77 10.09
CA PRO A 98 -5.93 -10.73 10.14
C PRO A 98 -6.41 -10.00 11.41
N TYR A 99 -7.57 -9.34 11.31
CA TYR A 99 -8.28 -8.81 12.48
C TYR A 99 -9.80 -8.86 12.24
N GLU A 100 -10.59 -9.01 13.29
CA GLU A 100 -12.05 -9.00 13.26
C GLU A 100 -12.63 -7.88 14.15
N THR A 101 -11.87 -7.45 15.16
CA THR A 101 -12.31 -6.45 16.13
C THR A 101 -11.31 -5.30 16.26
N ALA A 102 -11.78 -4.17 16.80
CA ALA A 102 -10.90 -3.03 17.10
C ALA A 102 -9.84 -3.37 18.16
N ASP A 103 -10.14 -4.29 19.08
CA ASP A 103 -9.19 -4.71 20.13
C ASP A 103 -8.10 -5.62 19.59
N GLU A 104 -8.42 -6.52 18.65
CA GLU A 104 -7.43 -7.29 17.90
C GLU A 104 -6.51 -6.39 17.10
N LEU A 105 -7.06 -5.44 16.33
CA LEU A 105 -6.27 -4.47 15.60
C LEU A 105 -5.36 -3.67 16.56
N THR A 106 -5.88 -3.27 17.72
CA THR A 106 -5.09 -2.58 18.74
C THR A 106 -3.92 -3.44 19.21
N ASN A 107 -4.14 -4.74 19.42
CA ASN A 107 -3.08 -5.66 19.84
C ASN A 107 -2.02 -5.81 18.74
N THR A 108 -2.42 -5.96 17.49
CA THR A 108 -1.50 -5.98 16.34
C THR A 108 -0.67 -4.70 16.23
N LEU A 109 -1.30 -3.52 16.36
CA LEU A 109 -0.62 -2.22 16.33
C LEU A 109 0.25 -1.95 17.57
N THR A 110 0.11 -2.71 18.65
CA THR A 110 0.92 -2.52 19.86
C THR A 110 1.90 -3.66 20.10
N ALA A 111 1.85 -4.70 19.28
CA ALA A 111 2.85 -5.74 19.22
C ALA A 111 4.19 -5.17 18.74
N TYR A 112 5.28 -5.86 19.04
CA TYR A 112 6.58 -5.49 18.49
C TYR A 112 6.54 -5.59 16.96
N VAL A 113 6.94 -4.51 16.32
CA VAL A 113 6.92 -4.32 14.87
C VAL A 113 8.36 -4.07 14.44
N ASP A 114 8.98 -5.01 13.73
CA ASP A 114 10.32 -4.81 13.19
C ASP A 114 10.27 -3.79 12.03
N PRO A 115 10.83 -2.57 12.19
CA PRO A 115 10.76 -1.55 11.16
C PRO A 115 11.71 -1.84 9.98
N ALA A 116 12.50 -2.92 10.02
CA ALA A 116 13.43 -3.27 8.97
C ALA A 116 12.73 -3.40 7.61
N PRO A 117 13.19 -2.65 6.58
CA PRO A 117 12.64 -2.74 5.24
C PRO A 117 12.81 -4.13 4.63
N LEU A 118 12.04 -4.44 3.59
CA LEU A 118 12.26 -5.66 2.81
C LEU A 118 13.69 -5.65 2.22
N PRO A 119 14.45 -6.76 2.33
CA PRO A 119 15.80 -6.82 1.80
C PRO A 119 15.76 -6.95 0.28
N PHE A 120 16.04 -5.87 -0.45
CA PHE A 120 16.24 -5.91 -1.89
C PHE A 120 17.37 -4.97 -2.33
N SER A 121 18.00 -5.27 -3.47
CA SER A 121 19.06 -4.42 -4.01
C SER A 121 18.48 -3.12 -4.57
N ALA A 122 18.93 -1.99 -4.03
CA ALA A 122 18.51 -0.68 -4.48
C ALA A 122 19.22 -0.19 -5.76
N GLN A 123 20.16 -0.97 -6.32
CA GLN A 123 20.79 -0.60 -7.60
C GLN A 123 19.79 -0.72 -8.73
N LEU A 124 19.18 0.41 -9.09
CA LEU A 124 18.24 0.51 -10.19
C LEU A 124 18.98 0.36 -11.53
N ASP A 125 18.74 -0.74 -12.24
CA ASP A 125 19.18 -0.88 -13.62
C ASP A 125 18.31 -0.01 -14.54
N ARG A 126 18.83 1.17 -14.91
CA ARG A 126 18.16 2.10 -15.83
C ARG A 126 18.22 1.65 -17.31
N ARG A 127 18.97 0.59 -17.63
CA ARG A 127 19.06 0.01 -18.98
C ARG A 127 17.98 -1.03 -19.22
N ALA A 128 17.57 -1.75 -18.17
CA ALA A 128 16.48 -2.70 -18.21
C ALA A 128 15.14 -1.98 -18.54
N PRO A 129 14.29 -2.56 -19.40
CA PRO A 129 12.96 -2.01 -19.64
C PRO A 129 12.04 -2.26 -18.44
N VAL A 130 11.12 -1.34 -18.20
CA VAL A 130 9.99 -1.55 -17.28
C VAL A 130 9.03 -2.55 -17.92
N TYR A 131 8.74 -3.65 -17.23
CA TYR A 131 7.77 -4.63 -17.69
C TYR A 131 6.38 -4.27 -17.19
N VAL A 132 5.40 -4.31 -18.08
CA VAL A 132 4.00 -4.02 -17.78
C VAL A 132 3.18 -5.25 -18.15
N VAL A 133 2.50 -5.83 -17.17
CA VAL A 133 1.47 -6.84 -17.44
C VAL A 133 0.18 -6.08 -17.74
N GLU A 134 -0.32 -6.22 -18.96
CA GLU A 134 -1.60 -5.60 -19.32
C GLU A 134 -2.74 -6.46 -18.76
N PRO A 135 -3.77 -5.84 -18.13
CA PRO A 135 -4.94 -6.58 -17.71
C PRO A 135 -5.72 -7.09 -18.94
N PRO A 136 -6.44 -8.22 -18.83
CA PRO A 136 -7.22 -8.79 -19.94
C PRO A 136 -8.23 -7.81 -20.55
N THR A 137 -8.76 -6.93 -19.71
CA THR A 137 -9.67 -5.84 -20.13
C THR A 137 -8.99 -4.50 -19.90
N LYS A 138 -8.84 -3.70 -20.96
CA LYS A 138 -8.23 -2.37 -20.89
C LYS A 138 -9.21 -1.35 -20.27
N GLY A 139 -9.17 -1.23 -18.95
CA GLY A 139 -9.87 -0.18 -18.21
C GLY A 139 -9.14 1.18 -18.26
N GLY A 140 -9.80 2.23 -17.73
CA GLY A 140 -9.22 3.59 -17.68
C GLY A 140 -7.86 3.66 -16.96
N ILE A 141 -7.69 2.88 -15.89
CA ILE A 141 -6.44 2.83 -15.10
C ILE A 141 -5.27 2.32 -15.95
N ALA A 142 -5.47 1.26 -16.75
CA ALA A 142 -4.42 0.71 -17.61
C ALA A 142 -3.95 1.73 -18.67
N THR A 143 -4.89 2.50 -19.22
CA THR A 143 -4.61 3.57 -20.18
C THR A 143 -3.81 4.71 -19.55
N VAL A 144 -4.19 5.15 -18.35
CA VAL A 144 -3.47 6.20 -17.61
C VAL A 144 -2.05 5.74 -17.26
N MET A 145 -1.90 4.52 -16.76
CA MET A 145 -0.60 3.93 -16.39
C MET A 145 0.35 3.88 -17.60
N THR A 146 -0.12 3.33 -18.73
CA THR A 146 0.65 3.28 -19.99
C THR A 146 1.04 4.68 -20.47
N SER A 147 0.13 5.65 -20.38
CA SER A 147 0.38 7.03 -20.79
C SER A 147 1.45 7.70 -19.93
N ARG A 148 1.45 7.44 -18.61
CA ARG A 148 2.46 7.96 -17.68
C ARG A 148 3.83 7.34 -17.92
N LEU A 149 3.90 6.04 -18.19
CA LEU A 149 5.16 5.36 -18.55
C LEU A 149 5.79 5.95 -19.81
N LYS A 150 5.00 6.17 -20.86
CA LYS A 150 5.45 6.82 -22.10
C LYS A 150 5.97 8.23 -21.84
N LYS A 151 5.25 9.04 -21.05
CA LYS A 151 5.66 10.41 -20.70
C LYS A 151 6.95 10.47 -19.87
N ALA A 152 7.17 9.50 -18.99
CA ALA A 152 8.38 9.39 -18.17
C ALA A 152 9.62 8.96 -18.99
N ARG A 153 9.46 8.63 -20.28
CA ARG A 153 10.54 8.21 -21.20
C ARG A 153 11.26 6.93 -20.76
N TYR A 154 10.61 6.07 -19.97
CA TYR A 154 11.13 4.75 -19.67
C TYR A 154 11.01 3.86 -20.91
N LYS A 155 12.04 3.04 -21.16
CA LYS A 155 11.90 1.88 -22.06
C LYS A 155 10.93 0.93 -21.36
N TYR A 156 9.83 0.54 -22.00
CA TYR A 156 8.89 -0.42 -21.42
C TYR A 156 8.56 -1.55 -22.40
N ARG A 157 8.22 -2.72 -21.86
CA ARG A 157 7.70 -3.87 -22.61
C ARG A 157 6.36 -4.27 -22.01
N SER A 158 5.32 -4.38 -22.83
CA SER A 158 4.05 -4.93 -22.38
C SER A 158 4.00 -6.44 -22.62
N PHE A 159 3.39 -7.15 -21.67
CA PHE A 159 3.04 -8.56 -21.79
C PHE A 159 1.52 -8.67 -21.67
N ASN A 160 0.89 -9.37 -22.62
CA ASN A 160 -0.53 -9.66 -22.60
C ASN A 160 -0.68 -11.18 -22.33
N PRO A 161 -1.04 -11.58 -21.10
CA PRO A 161 -1.20 -12.99 -20.74
C PRO A 161 -2.38 -13.66 -21.46
#